data_AF-X1ASL6-F1
#
_entry.id   AF-X1ASL6-F1
#
_cell.length_a   1.000
_cell.length_b   1.000
_cell.length_c   1.000
_cell.angle_alpha   90.00
_cell.angle_beta   90.00
_cell.angle_gamma   90.00
#
_symmetry.space_group_name_H-M   'P 1'
#
loop_
_entity.id
_entity.type
_entity.pdbx_description
1 polymer ?
#
loop_
_entity_poly.entity_id
_entity_poly.type
_entity_poly.pdbx_seq_one_letter_code
_entity_poly.pdbx_strand_id
1 'polypeptide(L)' 'MPDPILAIDAISKILLKTAKNTLKTGTLQDVTYSPTIQKIPKVSMKPDMTCFVQFNGDYNGLLVINFTGSAA' A
#
# COMPACT_ATOMS: atom_id res chain seq x y z
N MET A 1 -6.47 23.54 15.66
CA MET A 1 -5.71 22.36 16.12
C MET A 1 -5.74 21.38 14.96
N PRO A 2 -4.60 20.92 14.41
CA PRO A 2 -4.65 19.91 13.35
C PRO A 2 -5.30 18.64 13.92
N ASP A 3 -6.18 18.01 13.14
CA ASP A 3 -6.84 16.78 13.54
C ASP A 3 -5.81 15.69 13.88
N PRO A 4 -6.04 14.89 14.93
CA PRO A 4 -5.13 13.81 15.28
C PRO A 4 -4.98 12.86 14.10
N ILE A 5 -3.73 12.69 13.63
CA ILE A 5 -3.43 11.71 12.57
C ILE A 5 -3.76 10.33 13.13
N LEU A 6 -4.74 9.66 12.51
CA LEU A 6 -5.08 8.29 12.86
C LEU A 6 -3.85 7.40 12.63
N ALA A 7 -3.57 6.48 13.56
CA ALA A 7 -2.42 5.58 13.48
C ALA A 7 -2.35 4.83 12.14
N ILE A 8 -3.51 4.44 11.60
CA ILE A 8 -3.62 3.76 10.30
C ILE A 8 -3.18 4.65 9.13
N ASP A 9 -3.41 5.95 9.18
CA ASP A 9 -2.99 6.89 8.14
C ASP A 9 -1.47 7.07 8.15
N ALA A 10 -0.86 7.11 9.34
CA ALA A 10 0.59 7.16 9.50
C ALA A 10 1.26 5.91 8.92
N ILE A 11 0.74 4.72 9.28
CA ILE A 11 1.24 3.44 8.76
C ILE A 11 1.05 3.36 7.24
N SER A 12 -0.11 3.75 6.72
CA SER A 12 -0.39 3.75 5.28
C SER A 12 0.59 4.61 4.49
N LYS A 13 0.96 5.79 5.01
CA LYS A 13 1.97 6.66 4.39
C LYS A 13 3.36 6.03 4.37
N ILE A 14 3.75 5.34 5.45
CA ILE A 14 5.02 4.62 5.51
C ILE A 14 5.04 3.51 4.46
N LEU A 15 4.00 2.67 4.41
CA LEU A 15 3.89 1.57 3.46
C LEU A 15 3.92 2.06 2.00
N LEU A 16 3.19 3.14 1.68
CA LEU A 16 3.20 3.75 0.34
C LEU A 16 4.59 4.25 -0.07
N LYS A 17 5.30 4.97 0.82
CA LYS A 17 6.64 5.49 0.54
C LYS A 17 7.64 4.35 0.34
N THR A 18 7.56 3.32 1.18
CA THR A 18 8.40 2.12 1.06
C THR A 18 8.13 1.40 -0.25
N ALA A 19 6.86 1.13 -0.59
CA ALA A 19 6.48 0.48 -1.85
C ALA A 19 6.98 1.26 -3.08
N LYS A 20 6.82 2.60 -3.10
CA LYS A 20 7.37 3.44 -4.17
C LYS A 20 8.88 3.25 -4.33
N ASN A 21 9.62 3.32 -3.23
CA ASN A 21 11.08 3.22 -3.26
C ASN A 21 11.53 1.82 -3.70
N THR A 22 10.91 0.77 -3.15
CA THR A 22 11.19 -0.62 -3.51
C THR A 22 10.92 -0.88 -4.98
N LEU A 23 9.76 -0.45 -5.50
CA LEU A 23 9.44 -0.61 -6.92
C LEU A 23 10.41 0.20 -7.78
N LYS A 24 10.67 1.47 -7.45
CA LYS A 24 11.62 2.31 -8.20
C LYS A 24 13.02 1.68 -8.27
N THR A 25 13.53 1.15 -7.16
CA THR A 25 14.85 0.52 -7.13
C THR A 25 14.85 -0.83 -7.86
N GLY A 26 13.78 -1.62 -7.73
CA GLY A 26 13.68 -2.94 -8.34
C GLY A 26 13.44 -2.91 -9.85
N THR A 27 12.70 -1.92 -10.36
CA THR A 27 12.35 -1.81 -11.78
C THR A 27 13.18 -0.78 -12.53
N LEU A 28 13.91 0.09 -11.82
CA LEU A 28 14.61 1.26 -12.37
C LEU A 28 13.68 2.25 -13.10
N GLN A 29 12.38 2.21 -12.79
CA GLN A 29 11.38 3.11 -13.35
C GLN A 29 10.88 4.11 -12.30
N ASP A 30 10.45 5.29 -12.75
CA ASP A 30 9.79 6.23 -11.87
C ASP A 30 8.36 5.77 -11.54
N VAL A 31 8.06 5.70 -10.25
CA VAL A 31 6.75 5.29 -9.73
C VAL A 31 6.07 6.49 -9.06
N THR A 32 4.87 6.80 -9.52
CA THR A 32 3.98 7.80 -8.92
C THR A 32 2.84 7.11 -8.18
N TYR A 33 2.29 7.77 -7.16
CA TYR A 33 1.16 7.25 -6.39
C TYR A 33 0.21 8.39 -6.00
N SER A 34 -1.06 8.04 -5.80
CA SER A 34 -2.07 8.98 -5.28
C SER A 34 -1.93 9.15 -3.76
N PRO A 35 -2.02 10.38 -3.21
CA PRO A 35 -1.98 10.60 -1.76
C PRO A 35 -3.27 10.16 -1.06
N THR A 36 -4.29 9.69 -1.78
CA THR A 36 -5.59 9.32 -1.22
C THR A 36 -5.50 8.05 -0.36
N ILE A 37 -5.95 8.14 0.89
CA ILE A 37 -6.17 7.00 1.78
C ILE A 37 -7.67 6.83 1.95
N GLN A 38 -8.18 5.61 1.77
CA GLN A 38 -9.62 5.33 1.84
C GLN A 38 -9.88 4.12 2.71
N LYS A 39 -10.87 4.24 3.60
CA LYS A 39 -11.44 3.09 4.30
C LYS A 39 -12.49 2.46 3.41
N ILE A 40 -12.21 1.28 2.88
CA ILE A 40 -13.10 0.56 1.97
C ILE A 40 -13.68 -0.66 2.70
N PRO A 41 -15.01 -0.75 2.89
CA PRO A 41 -15.63 -1.84 3.66
C PRO A 41 -15.67 -3.18 2.91
N LYS A 42 -15.68 -3.15 1.56
CA LYS A 42 -15.61 -4.34 0.72
C LYS A 42 -14.78 -4.04 -0.51
N VAL A 43 -13.79 -4.89 -0.74
CA VAL A 43 -12.88 -4.78 -1.87
C VAL A 43 -13.13 -5.97 -2.80
N SER A 44 -13.49 -5.68 -4.05
CA SER A 44 -13.49 -6.67 -5.14
C SER A 44 -12.27 -6.37 -5.99
N MET A 45 -11.28 -7.25 -5.95
CA MET A 45 -10.05 -7.10 -6.74
C MET A 45 -10.13 -8.05 -7.92
N LYS A 46 -9.83 -7.55 -9.12
CA LYS A 46 -9.56 -8.38 -10.30
C LYS A 46 -8.13 -8.13 -10.76
N PRO A 47 -7.13 -8.48 -9.95
CA PRO A 47 -5.72 -8.30 -10.31
C PRO A 47 -5.26 -9.46 -11.18
N ASP A 48 -4.22 -9.22 -11.97
CA ASP A 48 -3.54 -10.31 -12.68
C ASP A 48 -2.48 -10.96 -11.75
N MET A 49 -1.89 -10.16 -10.85
CA MET A 49 -0.99 -10.65 -9.79
C MET A 49 -1.27 -9.98 -8.44
N THR A 50 -1.32 -10.79 -7.37
CA THR A 50 -1.48 -10.32 -5.99
C THR A 50 -0.36 -10.82 -5.11
N CYS A 51 0.25 -9.90 -4.36
CA CYS A 51 1.16 -10.20 -3.27
C CYS A 51 0.51 -9.80 -1.96
N PHE A 52 0.68 -10.62 -0.93
CA PHE A 52 0.21 -10.29 0.41
C PHE A 52 1.26 -10.64 1.46
N VAL A 53 1.33 -9.82 2.50
CA VAL A 53 2.16 -10.07 3.67
C VAL A 53 1.35 -9.80 4.92
N GLN A 54 1.32 -10.78 5.81
CA GLN A 54 0.75 -10.62 7.14
C GLN A 54 1.81 -10.06 8.07
N PHE A 55 1.43 -9.11 8.91
CA PHE A 55 2.28 -8.61 10.00
C PHE A 55 1.51 -8.69 11.31
N ASN A 56 2.23 -9.02 12.39
CA ASN A 56 1.69 -9.13 13.73
C ASN A 56 2.57 -8.33 14.73
N GLY A 57 1.95 -7.73 15.73
CA GLY A 57 2.60 -6.88 16.75
C GLY A 57 1.55 -6.16 17.61
N ASP A 58 1.83 -4.92 18.02
CA ASP A 58 0.81 -4.06 18.67
C ASP A 58 -0.41 -3.83 17.76
N TYR A 59 -0.20 -3.95 16.45
CA TYR A 59 -1.24 -4.03 15.44
C TYR A 59 -1.03 -5.28 14.59
N ASN A 60 -2.12 -5.98 14.29
CA ASN A 60 -2.13 -7.10 13.35
C ASN A 60 -2.81 -6.65 12.06
N GLY A 61 -2.30 -7.09 10.92
CA GLY A 61 -2.86 -6.70 9.64
C GLY A 61 -2.35 -7.51 8.47
N LEU A 62 -3.01 -7.31 7.33
CA LEU A 62 -2.64 -7.86 6.05
C LEU A 62 -2.37 -6.71 5.10
N LEU A 63 -1.15 -6.62 4.60
CA LEU A 63 -0.82 -5.73 3.49
C LEU A 63 -1.02 -6.50 2.18
N VAL A 64 -1.84 -5.96 1.29
CA VAL A 64 -2.10 -6.52 -0.04
C VAL A 64 -1.63 -5.51 -1.09
N ILE A 65 -0.89 -5.99 -2.09
CA ILE A 65 -0.44 -5.21 -3.25
C ILE A 65 -0.88 -5.97 -4.50
N ASN A 66 -1.53 -5.26 -5.41
CA ASN A 66 -2.06 -5.82 -6.65
C ASN A 66 -1.41 -5.16 -7.86
N PHE A 67 -1.14 -5.95 -8.88
CA PHE A 67 -0.61 -5.52 -10.16
C PHE A 67 -1.52 -5.96 -11.30
N THR A 68 -1.61 -5.12 -12.32
CA THR A 68 -2.09 -5.53 -13.65
C THR A 68 -1.01 -6.35 -14.35
N GLY A 69 -1.37 -7.16 -15.33
CA GLY A 69 -0.44 -8.07 -16.00
C GLY A 69 0.67 -7.35 -16.75
N SER A 70 0.43 -6.12 -17.20
CA SER A 70 1.44 -5.25 -17.80
C SER A 70 2.44 -4.66 -16.80
N ALA A 71 2.12 -4.69 -15.50
CA ALA A 71 2.91 -4.07 -14.44
C ALA A 71 3.60 -5.09 -13.52
N ALA A 72 3.26 -6.38 -13.64
CA ALA A 72 3.89 -7.51 -12.95
C ALA A 72 5.16 -7.94 -13.68
#